data_AF-A0A1J6IXD6-F1
#
_entry.id   AF-A0A1J6IXD6-F1
#
_cell.length_a   1.000
_cell.length_b   1.000
_cell.length_c   1.000
_cell.angle_alpha   90.00
_cell.angle_beta   90.00
_cell.angle_gamma   90.00
#
_symmetry.space_group_name_H-M   'P 1'
#
loop_
_entity.id
_entity.type
_entity.pdbx_description
1 polymer ?
#
loop_
_entity_poly.entity_id
_entity_poly.type
_entity_poly.pdbx_seq_one_letter_code
_entity_poly.pdbx_strand_id
1 'polypeptide(L)'
;MGKELTDPFEIEMITNLPTQQNSDCGVYVACFVEYIIEDLPIPVADFDVDGLRARFGILLWHYGRNKQLHGESSESEAPVAPKKTRGKKRKK
;
A
#
# COMPACT_ATOMS: atom_id res chain seq x y z
N MET A 1 -2.36 -19.21 -25.99
CA MET A 1 -3.07 -18.03 -26.49
C MET A 1 -2.78 -16.90 -25.51
N GLY A 2 -2.23 -15.77 -25.98
CA GLY A 2 -1.85 -14.66 -25.09
C GLY A 2 -3.07 -13.82 -24.71
N LYS A 3 -3.04 -13.18 -23.54
CA LYS A 3 -4.03 -12.19 -23.13
C LYS A 3 -3.85 -10.90 -23.95
N GLU A 4 -4.94 -10.34 -24.46
CA GLU A 4 -4.96 -9.06 -25.18
C GLU A 4 -5.11 -7.88 -24.20
N LEU A 5 -4.70 -6.69 -24.61
CA LEU A 5 -4.77 -5.48 -23.76
C LEU A 5 -6.22 -5.06 -23.43
N THR A 6 -7.18 -5.56 -24.20
CA THR A 6 -8.61 -5.34 -24.01
C THR A 6 -9.27 -6.42 -23.15
N ASP A 7 -8.54 -7.46 -22.78
CA ASP A 7 -9.09 -8.50 -21.93
C ASP A 7 -9.40 -7.91 -20.55
N PRO A 8 -10.56 -8.26 -19.96
CA PRO A 8 -10.87 -7.83 -18.61
C PRO A 8 -9.85 -8.41 -17.62
N PHE A 9 -9.62 -7.69 -16.52
CA PHE A 9 -8.84 -8.23 -15.42
C PHE A 9 -9.55 -9.45 -14.83
N GLU A 10 -8.76 -10.46 -14.47
CA GLU A 10 -9.23 -11.58 -13.66
C GLU A 10 -9.58 -11.05 -12.27
N ILE A 11 -10.80 -11.36 -11.82
CA ILE A 11 -11.29 -10.98 -10.49
C ILE A 11 -11.37 -12.25 -9.67
N GLU A 12 -10.64 -12.27 -8.56
CA GLU A 12 -10.67 -13.36 -7.59
C GLU A 12 -11.38 -12.91 -6.31
N MET A 13 -12.38 -13.68 -5.90
CA MET A 13 -13.12 -13.45 -4.65
C MET A 13 -12.58 -14.39 -3.58
N ILE A 14 -11.79 -13.85 -2.64
CA ILE A 14 -11.26 -14.61 -1.52
C ILE A 14 -12.32 -14.68 -0.43
N THR A 15 -12.66 -15.90 0.01
CA THR A 15 -13.69 -16.16 1.03
C THR A 15 -13.07 -16.77 2.28
N ASN A 16 -13.85 -16.91 3.36
CA ASN A 16 -13.41 -17.48 4.64
C ASN A 16 -12.25 -16.72 5.30
N LEU A 17 -12.12 -15.43 5.01
CA LEU A 17 -11.19 -14.55 5.70
C LEU A 17 -11.73 -14.15 7.08
N PRO A 18 -10.85 -13.85 8.05
CA PRO A 18 -11.24 -13.23 9.30
C PRO A 18 -12.08 -11.97 9.05
N THR A 19 -13.22 -11.87 9.72
CA THR A 19 -14.13 -10.73 9.60
C THR A 19 -13.96 -9.79 10.79
N GLN A 20 -13.98 -8.49 10.51
CA GLN A 20 -13.92 -7.48 11.57
C GLN A 20 -15.11 -7.62 12.53
N GLN A 21 -14.83 -7.47 13.82
CA GLN A 21 -15.88 -7.45 14.86
C GLN A 21 -16.18 -6.02 15.35
N ASN A 22 -15.21 -5.11 15.22
CA ASN A 22 -15.29 -3.72 15.70
C ASN A 22 -14.99 -2.74 14.55
N SER A 23 -14.60 -1.50 14.88
CA SER A 23 -14.21 -0.45 13.93
C SER A 23 -12.78 -0.60 13.39
N ASP A 24 -12.40 -1.81 12.99
CA ASP A 24 -11.03 -2.17 12.60
C ASP A 24 -10.82 -2.30 11.09
N CYS A 25 -11.75 -1.81 10.25
CA CYS A 25 -11.72 -2.02 8.80
C CYS A 25 -10.37 -1.69 8.16
N GLY A 26 -9.74 -0.59 8.60
CA GLY A 26 -8.43 -0.18 8.11
C GLY A 26 -7.31 -1.18 8.43
N VAL A 27 -7.35 -1.81 9.62
CA VAL A 27 -6.38 -2.84 10.03
C VAL A 27 -6.51 -4.08 9.15
N TYR A 28 -7.74 -4.54 8.92
CA TYR A 28 -8.00 -5.71 8.08
C TYR A 28 -7.59 -5.45 6.62
N VAL A 29 -7.97 -4.29 6.05
CA VAL A 29 -7.59 -3.93 4.68
C VAL A 29 -6.08 -3.83 4.52
N ALA A 30 -5.39 -3.11 5.41
CA ALA A 30 -3.94 -2.97 5.35
C ALA A 30 -3.23 -4.33 5.46
N CYS A 31 -3.69 -5.18 6.37
CA CYS A 31 -3.12 -6.49 6.60
C CYS A 31 -3.34 -7.45 5.41
N PHE A 32 -4.54 -7.51 4.83
CA PHE A 32 -4.78 -8.35 3.66
C PHE A 32 -3.99 -7.87 2.44
N VAL A 33 -3.88 -6.56 2.24
CA VAL A 33 -3.03 -6.02 1.16
C VAL A 33 -1.57 -6.41 1.37
N GLU A 34 -1.04 -6.33 2.59
CA GLU A 34 0.33 -6.77 2.90
C GLU A 34 0.54 -8.26 2.61
N TYR A 35 -0.39 -9.14 3.03
CA TYR A 35 -0.29 -10.57 2.73
C TYR A 35 -0.34 -10.87 1.23
N ILE A 36 -1.19 -10.18 0.47
CA ILE A 36 -1.31 -10.36 -0.99
C ILE A 36 -0.03 -9.89 -1.69
N ILE A 37 0.53 -8.74 -1.30
CA ILE A 37 1.73 -8.18 -1.92
C ILE A 37 2.95 -9.06 -1.63
N GLU A 38 3.07 -9.58 -0.42
CA GLU A 38 4.18 -10.42 0.03
C GLU A 38 4.01 -11.91 -0.35
N ASP A 39 2.90 -12.27 -1.02
CA ASP A 39 2.54 -13.65 -1.37
C ASP A 39 2.53 -14.61 -0.15
N LEU A 40 2.02 -14.10 0.96
CA LEU A 40 1.96 -14.78 2.24
C LEU A 40 0.54 -15.30 2.55
N PRO A 41 0.41 -16.49 3.17
CA PRO A 41 -0.89 -17.01 3.57
C PRO A 41 -1.47 -16.19 4.73
N ILE A 42 -2.77 -15.92 4.68
CA ILE A 42 -3.48 -15.21 5.76
C ILE A 42 -3.74 -16.20 6.92
N PRO A 43 -3.28 -15.91 8.16
CA PRO A 43 -3.46 -16.79 9.30
C PRO A 43 -4.88 -16.68 9.85
N VAL A 44 -5.83 -17.40 9.24
CA VAL A 44 -7.27 -17.31 9.57
C VAL A 44 -7.57 -17.73 11.01
N ALA A 45 -6.93 -18.79 11.50
CA ALA A 45 -7.20 -19.37 12.82
C ALA A 45 -6.72 -18.48 13.99
N ASP A 46 -5.62 -17.75 13.79
CA ASP A 46 -4.91 -17.00 14.83
C ASP A 46 -4.78 -15.52 14.44
N PHE A 47 -5.83 -14.95 13.85
CA PHE A 47 -5.80 -13.57 13.38
C PHE A 47 -5.81 -12.57 14.56
N ASP A 48 -4.62 -12.19 15.01
CA ASP A 48 -4.41 -11.23 16.11
C ASP A 48 -4.62 -9.78 15.65
N VAL A 49 -5.88 -9.35 15.65
CA VAL A 49 -6.26 -7.97 15.30
C VAL A 49 -5.65 -6.94 16.25
N ASP A 50 -5.47 -7.27 17.53
CA ASP A 50 -4.96 -6.34 18.52
C ASP A 50 -3.46 -6.10 18.33
N GLY A 51 -2.70 -7.17 18.07
CA GLY A 51 -1.29 -7.08 17.68
C GLY A 51 -1.09 -6.32 16.38
N LEU A 52 -1.93 -6.57 15.37
CA LEU A 52 -1.89 -5.84 14.10
C LEU A 52 -2.19 -4.35 14.29
N ARG A 53 -3.20 -4.00 15.11
CA ARG A 53 -3.54 -2.62 15.43
C ARG A 53 -2.38 -1.91 16.13
N ALA A 54 -1.73 -2.58 17.08
CA ALA A 54 -0.56 -2.04 17.77
C ALA A 54 0.61 -1.82 16.79
N ARG A 55 0.90 -2.80 15.93
CA ARG A 55 1.97 -2.70 14.91
C ARG A 55 1.75 -1.53 13.96
N PHE A 56 0.55 -1.42 13.38
CA PHE A 56 0.24 -0.30 12.49
C PHE A 56 0.20 1.05 13.21
N GLY A 57 -0.29 1.11 14.44
CA GLY A 57 -0.25 2.32 15.26
C GLY A 57 1.18 2.81 15.52
N ILE A 58 2.09 1.90 15.86
CA ILE A 58 3.52 2.20 16.05
C ILE A 58 4.14 2.72 14.74
N LEU A 59 3.90 2.04 13.62
CA LEU A 59 4.41 2.45 12.31
C LEU A 59 3.91 3.85 11.90
N LEU A 60 2.61 4.12 12.02
CA LEU A 60 2.03 5.44 11.72
C LEU A 60 2.61 6.52 12.62
N TRP A 61 2.79 6.22 13.91
CA TRP A 61 3.37 7.17 14.85
C TRP A 61 4.82 7.51 14.49
N HIS A 62 5.65 6.50 14.22
CA HIS A 62 7.04 6.72 13.81
C HIS A 62 7.13 7.53 12.52
N TYR A 63 6.32 7.17 11.51
CA TYR A 63 6.25 7.93 10.26
C TYR A 63 5.86 9.39 10.50
N GLY A 64 4.77 9.62 11.25
CA GLY A 64 4.32 10.97 11.59
C GLY A 64 5.37 11.78 12.34
N ARG A 65 6.10 11.15 13.27
CA ARG A 65 7.20 11.77 14.02
C ARG A 65 8.38 12.13 13.11
N ASN A 66 8.81 11.22 12.24
CA ASN A 66 9.89 11.48 11.31
C ASN A 66 9.53 12.58 10.30
N LYS A 67 8.29 12.58 9.80
CA LYS A 67 7.78 13.65 8.93
C LYS A 67 7.84 15.02 9.59
N GLN A 68 7.48 15.11 10.89
CA GLN A 68 7.57 16.35 11.64
C GLN A 68 9.01 16.80 11.92
N LEU A 69 9.90 15.87 12.27
CA LEU A 69 11.27 16.18 12.70
C LEU A 69 12.26 16.37 11.54
N HIS A 70 12.11 15.58 10.48
CA HIS A 70 13.07 15.47 9.40
C HIS A 70 12.51 15.94 8.05
N GLY A 71 11.23 16.32 7.99
CA GLY A 71 10.58 16.71 6.74
C GLY A 71 10.50 15.56 5.73
N GLU A 72 10.56 14.31 6.23
CA GLU A 72 10.45 13.12 5.39
C GLU A 72 9.13 13.13 4.63
N SER A 73 9.20 12.91 3.32
CA SER A 73 8.05 12.76 2.44
C SER A 73 8.03 11.34 1.90
N SER A 74 6.83 10.75 1.84
CA SER A 74 6.62 9.53 1.08
C SER A 74 7.01 9.77 -0.38
N GLU A 75 7.49 8.74 -1.08
CA GLU A 75 7.73 8.80 -2.53
C GLU A 75 6.48 9.26 -3.30
N SER A 76 5.29 8.90 -2.81
CA SER A 76 4.01 9.37 -3.36
C SER A 76 3.69 10.84 -3.09
N GLU A 77 4.29 11.44 -2.05
CA GLU A 77 4.19 12.87 -1.74
C GLU A 77 5.33 13.68 -2.38
N ALA A 78 6.36 13.02 -2.90
CA ALA A 78 7.46 13.71 -3.55
C ALA A 78 6.93 14.50 -4.76
N PRO A 79 7.34 15.77 -4.93
CA PRO A 79 6.94 16.53 -6.10
C PRO A 79 7.37 15.78 -7.38
N VAL A 80 6.44 15.60 -8.32
CA VAL A 80 6.78 15.04 -9.64
C VAL A 80 7.90 15.88 -10.23
N ALA A 81 9.10 15.30 -10.34
CA ALA A 81 10.27 16.01 -10.83
C ALA A 81 9.92 16.66 -12.19
N PRO A 82 10.15 17.97 -12.38
CA PRO A 82 9.78 18.63 -13.61
C PRO A 82 10.51 17.99 -14.79
N LYS A 83 9.76 17.58 -15.82
CA LYS A 83 10.30 17.05 -17.07
C LYS A 83 11.30 18.07 -17.61
N LYS A 84 12.60 17.74 -17.62
CA LYS A 84 13.63 18.54 -18.29
C LYS A 84 13.28 18.59 -19.78
N THR A 85 12.64 19.66 -20.23
CA THR A 85 12.51 19.93 -21.66
C THR A 85 13.91 20.17 -22.20
N ARG A 86 14.44 19.25 -23.03
CA ARG A 86 15.67 19.49 -23.78
C ARG A 86 15.45 20.73 -24.64
N GLY A 87 16.00 21.86 -24.22
CA GLY A 87 15.97 23.09 -25.00
C GLY A 87 16.48 22.81 -26.41
N LYS A 88 15.65 23.09 -27.43
CA LYS A 88 16.08 23.09 -28.82
C LYS A 88 17.23 24.08 -28.95
N LYS A 89 18.46 23.57 -29.17
CA LYS A 89 19.58 24.40 -29.60
C LYS A 89 19.15 25.13 -30.87
N ARG A 90 19.07 26.46 -30.81
CA ARG A 90 18.92 27.32 -31.98
C ARG A 90 20.18 27.11 -32.83
N LYS A 91 20.03 26.55 -34.03
CA LYS A 91 21.09 26.55 -35.04
C LYS A 91 21.32 27.99 -35.47
N LYS A 92 22.58 28.42 -35.38
CA LYS A 92 23.10 29.68 -35.94
C LYS A 92 23.33 29.50 -37.44
#